data_AF-A0A2I0T8U7-F1
#
_entry.id   AF-A0A2I0T8U7-F1
#
_cell.length_a   1.000
_cell.length_b   1.000
_cell.length_c   1.000
_cell.angle_alpha   90.00
_cell.angle_beta   90.00
_cell.angle_gamma   90.00
#
_symmetry.space_group_name_H-M   'P 1'
#
loop_
_entity.id
_entity.type
_entity.pdbx_description
1 polymer ?
#
loop_
_entity_poly.entity_id
_entity_poly.type
_entity_poly.pdbx_seq_one_letter_code
_entity_poly.pdbx_strand_id
1 'polypeptide(L)'
;MRTCEEPRPPNGQSPIALAAGQRPLIVTGDDFERSSLCSEYGFAEKVVEGMFIVVNSITIKIHSKAFHASFELWQLQGYSVNPNWQQSDLRLTRITDPQRGEVLTFKELTWQTLRIEADATDNGDQDPVTTPLRLITNQGRIQISLKRRVRVSSILCRIRSPCLVQ
;
A
#
# COMPACT_ATOMS: atom_id res chain seq x y z
N MET A 1 25.28 -6.83 37.95
CA MET A 1 25.57 -6.68 36.51
C MET A 1 24.86 -5.43 36.02
N ARG A 2 25.61 -4.38 35.67
CA ARG A 2 25.06 -3.12 35.14
C ARG A 2 24.99 -3.23 33.61
N THR A 3 23.80 -3.26 33.04
CA THR A 3 23.57 -3.05 31.61
C THR A 3 23.20 -1.59 31.40
N CYS A 4 24.21 -0.73 31.26
CA CYS A 4 24.04 0.63 30.78
C CYS A 4 24.54 0.65 29.34
N GLU A 5 23.66 0.35 28.38
CA GLU A 5 23.91 0.71 26.99
C GLU A 5 23.16 2.02 26.74
N GLU A 6 23.93 3.08 26.52
CA GLU A 6 23.42 4.42 26.20
C GLU A 6 22.52 4.31 24.95
N PRO A 7 21.29 4.85 24.98
CA PRO A 7 20.43 4.86 23.80
C PRO A 7 21.16 5.52 22.64
N ARG A 8 21.17 4.88 21.47
CA ARG A 8 21.76 5.50 20.27
C ARG A 8 21.12 6.88 20.07
N PRO A 9 21.92 7.93 19.79
CA PRO A 9 21.37 9.25 19.51
C PRO A 9 20.39 9.13 18.34
N PRO A 10 19.28 9.87 18.38
CA PRO A 10 18.31 9.85 17.30
C PRO A 10 19.01 10.16 15.99
N ASN A 11 18.70 9.38 14.95
CA ASN A 11 19.19 9.67 13.60
C ASN A 11 18.87 11.14 13.30
N GLY A 12 19.90 11.89 12.88
CA GLY A 12 19.73 13.30 12.49
C GLY A 12 18.60 13.45 11.48
N GLN A 13 17.96 14.63 11.46
CA GLN A 13 16.82 14.91 10.59
C GLN A 13 17.15 14.50 9.14
N SER A 14 16.37 13.58 8.59
CA SER A 14 16.59 13.08 7.24
C SER A 14 16.46 14.24 6.25
N PRO A 15 17.27 14.29 5.17
CA PRO A 15 17.19 15.35 4.17
C PRO A 15 15.78 15.51 3.55
N ILE A 16 14.97 14.45 3.61
CA ILE A 16 13.58 14.41 3.14
C ILE A 16 12.65 15.24 4.06
N ALA A 17 12.98 15.34 5.35
CA ALA A 17 12.26 16.18 6.33
C ALA A 17 12.53 17.68 6.10
N LEU A 18 13.72 18.06 5.61
CA LEU A 18 14.06 19.45 5.31
C LEU A 18 13.24 20.04 4.14
N ALA A 19 12.75 19.19 3.24
CA ALA A 19 11.85 19.61 2.16
C ALA A 19 10.39 19.81 2.61
N ALA A 20 10.07 19.62 3.90
CA ALA A 20 8.73 19.73 4.46
C ALA A 20 8.41 21.08 5.12
N GLY A 21 9.13 22.15 4.81
CA GLY A 21 8.64 23.52 5.08
C GLY A 21 9.68 24.49 5.63
N GLN A 22 9.91 25.54 4.83
CA GLN A 22 10.76 26.70 5.07
C GLN A 22 10.18 27.70 6.08
N ARG A 23 11.12 28.30 6.84
CA ARG A 23 11.13 29.62 7.52
C ARG A 23 10.12 29.88 8.65
N PRO A 24 10.59 30.27 9.85
CA PRO A 24 9.72 30.83 10.88
C PRO A 24 9.36 32.27 10.48
N LEU A 25 8.14 32.46 9.95
CA LEU A 25 7.51 33.77 10.02
C LEU A 25 6.97 33.94 11.44
N ILE A 26 7.35 35.05 12.06
CA ILE A 26 6.91 35.48 13.39
C ILE A 26 5.38 35.45 13.42
N VAL A 27 4.81 34.61 14.30
CA VAL A 27 3.36 34.48 14.48
C VAL A 27 2.91 35.50 15.52
N THR A 28 2.18 36.52 15.09
CA THR A 28 1.38 37.38 15.97
C THR A 28 0.10 36.64 16.41
N GLY A 29 -0.25 36.78 17.69
CA GLY A 29 -1.06 35.83 18.46
C GLY A 29 -2.57 35.77 18.24
N ASP A 30 -3.08 35.83 17.00
CA ASP A 30 -4.53 35.66 16.73
C ASP A 30 -4.88 34.60 15.66
N ASP A 31 -3.91 33.84 15.12
CA ASP A 31 -4.13 32.79 14.10
C ASP A 31 -3.92 31.35 14.62
N PHE A 32 -4.15 31.10 15.91
CA PHE A 32 -3.82 29.82 16.56
C PHE A 32 -4.79 28.66 16.25
N GLU A 33 -5.94 28.91 15.62
CA GLU A 33 -6.97 27.88 15.33
C GLU A 33 -7.03 27.45 13.85
N ARG A 34 -6.06 27.84 13.01
CA ARG A 34 -6.02 27.43 11.59
C ARG A 34 -4.73 26.72 11.16
N SER A 35 -3.76 26.59 12.06
CA SER A 35 -2.45 25.97 11.78
C SER A 35 -2.35 24.49 12.20
N SER A 36 -3.43 23.90 12.76
CA SER A 36 -3.46 22.50 13.22
C SER A 36 -4.22 21.52 12.32
N LEU A 37 -4.55 21.89 11.08
CA LEU A 37 -4.98 20.94 10.06
C LEU A 37 -3.74 20.25 9.49
N CYS A 38 -3.19 19.31 10.26
CA CYS A 38 -2.35 18.17 9.87
C CYS A 38 -1.38 18.41 8.68
N SER A 39 -0.07 18.42 8.95
CA SER A 39 1.02 18.27 7.96
C SER A 39 0.54 17.60 6.66
N GLU A 40 0.23 18.41 5.64
CA GLU A 40 -0.66 18.04 4.51
C GLU A 40 -0.12 16.89 3.63
N TYR A 41 1.11 16.44 3.86
CA TYR A 41 1.74 15.36 3.13
C TYR A 41 2.97 14.88 3.91
N GLY A 42 2.72 13.95 4.84
CA GLY A 42 3.72 13.48 5.79
C GLY A 42 4.88 12.73 5.13
N PHE A 43 5.95 12.57 5.91
CA PHE A 43 7.11 11.79 5.50
C PHE A 43 6.73 10.34 5.15
N ALA A 44 5.81 9.74 5.90
CA ALA A 44 5.35 8.37 5.67
C ALA A 44 4.72 8.21 4.28
N GLU A 45 3.92 9.18 3.84
CA GLU A 45 3.32 9.19 2.51
C GLU A 45 4.38 9.23 1.40
N LYS A 46 5.37 10.12 1.53
CA LYS A 46 6.49 10.22 0.59
C LYS A 46 7.24 8.90 0.48
N VAL A 47 7.45 8.22 1.62
CA VAL A 47 8.12 6.92 1.67
C VAL A 47 7.28 5.87 0.94
N VAL A 48 5.99 5.73 1.26
CA VAL A 48 5.10 4.74 0.63
C VAL A 48 5.02 4.94 -0.89
N GLU A 49 5.02 6.18 -1.37
CA GLU A 49 5.07 6.47 -2.80
C GLU A 49 6.39 6.04 -3.45
N GLY A 50 7.51 6.17 -2.76
CA GLY A 50 8.83 5.76 -3.25
C GLY A 50 9.17 4.28 -3.07
N MET A 51 8.35 3.52 -2.33
CA MET A 51 8.67 2.15 -1.97
C MET A 51 8.63 1.18 -3.17
N PHE A 52 9.66 0.35 -3.22
CA PHE A 52 9.75 -0.89 -3.99
C PHE A 52 9.74 -2.07 -3.01
N ILE A 53 8.81 -3.00 -3.18
CA ILE A 53 8.60 -4.11 -2.25
C ILE A 53 8.74 -5.42 -3.03
N VAL A 54 9.47 -6.37 -2.43
CA VAL A 54 9.55 -7.77 -2.92
C VAL A 54 9.25 -8.69 -1.75
N VAL A 55 8.31 -9.61 -1.95
CA VAL A 55 7.91 -10.62 -0.98
C VAL A 55 7.98 -11.99 -1.65
N ASN A 56 8.82 -12.87 -1.09
CA ASN A 56 9.04 -14.20 -1.67
C ASN A 56 7.80 -15.09 -1.60
N SER A 57 7.11 -15.07 -0.45
CA SER A 57 5.94 -15.91 -0.20
C SER A 57 5.03 -15.24 0.82
N ILE A 58 3.74 -15.23 0.53
CA ILE A 58 2.66 -14.86 1.44
C ILE A 58 1.74 -16.05 1.54
N THR A 59 1.47 -16.50 2.76
CA THR A 59 0.49 -17.55 3.03
C THR A 59 -0.47 -17.06 4.10
N ILE A 60 -1.75 -17.06 3.77
CA ILE A 60 -2.84 -16.70 4.67
C ILE A 60 -3.76 -17.90 4.75
N LYS A 61 -4.04 -18.38 5.96
CA LYS A 61 -4.98 -19.47 6.22
C LYS A 61 -6.14 -18.93 7.03
N ILE A 62 -7.35 -19.14 6.53
CA ILE A 62 -8.60 -18.72 7.12
C ILE A 62 -9.31 -20.00 7.57
N HIS A 63 -9.47 -20.14 8.89
CA HIS A 63 -10.20 -21.25 9.48
C HIS A 63 -11.50 -20.74 10.09
N SER A 64 -12.62 -21.25 9.59
CA SER A 64 -13.96 -20.99 10.10
C SER A 64 -14.68 -22.32 10.33
N LYS A 65 -15.81 -22.28 11.03
CA LYS A 65 -16.71 -23.43 11.20
C LYS A 65 -17.44 -23.80 9.91
N ALA A 66 -17.64 -22.84 9.01
CA ALA A 66 -18.42 -23.01 7.78
C ALA A 66 -17.54 -23.28 6.54
N PHE A 67 -16.27 -22.88 6.60
CA PHE A 67 -15.33 -23.11 5.51
C PHE A 67 -13.89 -22.98 6.00
N HIS A 68 -12.99 -23.64 5.27
CA HIS A 68 -11.56 -23.42 5.32
C HIS A 68 -11.13 -22.76 4.02
N ALA A 69 -10.30 -21.71 4.11
CA ALA A 69 -9.72 -21.10 2.92
C ALA A 69 -8.23 -20.86 3.10
N SER A 70 -7.48 -20.94 2.01
CA SER A 70 -6.07 -20.57 1.97
C SER A 70 -5.80 -19.66 0.77
N PHE A 71 -4.95 -18.67 1.01
CA PHE A 71 -4.44 -17.75 0.01
C PHE A 71 -2.91 -17.84 0.05
N GLU A 72 -2.33 -18.27 -1.05
CA GLU A 72 -0.88 -18.38 -1.24
C GLU A 72 -0.47 -17.50 -2.42
N LEU A 73 0.55 -16.66 -2.22
CA LEU A 73 1.07 -15.75 -3.25
C LEU A 73 2.59 -15.80 -3.25
N TRP A 74 3.17 -16.09 -4.41
CA TRP A 74 4.60 -16.30 -4.58
C TRP A 74 5.24 -15.21 -5.44
N GLN A 75 6.44 -14.78 -5.02
CA GLN A 75 7.25 -13.77 -5.72
C GLN A 75 6.46 -12.49 -6.01
N LEU A 76 5.76 -11.96 -5.01
CA LEU A 76 5.07 -10.69 -5.12
C LEU A 76 6.10 -9.56 -5.23
N GLN A 77 5.94 -8.69 -6.21
CA GLN A 77 6.69 -7.45 -6.35
C GLN A 77 5.70 -6.30 -6.48
N GLY A 78 5.99 -5.17 -5.86
CA GLY A 78 5.15 -3.97 -5.90
C GLY A 78 6.02 -2.73 -6.05
N TYR A 79 5.74 -1.91 -7.07
CA TYR A 79 6.56 -0.75 -7.40
C TYR A 79 5.77 0.39 -8.03
N SER A 80 6.37 1.58 -8.02
CA SER A 80 5.81 2.76 -8.65
C SER A 80 6.13 2.81 -10.14
N VAL A 81 5.14 3.19 -10.94
CA VAL A 81 5.25 3.36 -12.39
C VAL A 81 4.74 4.74 -12.78
N ASN A 82 5.11 5.22 -13.97
CA ASN A 82 4.54 6.44 -14.52
C ASN A 82 3.10 6.23 -15.01
N PRO A 83 2.38 7.30 -15.38
CA PRO A 83 1.03 7.21 -15.94
C PRO A 83 0.91 6.34 -17.21
N ASN A 84 2.04 6.09 -17.88
CA ASN A 84 2.14 5.21 -19.05
C ASN A 84 2.46 3.75 -18.67
N TRP A 85 2.45 3.40 -17.38
CA TRP A 85 2.75 2.06 -16.85
C TRP A 85 4.17 1.57 -17.14
N GLN A 86 5.12 2.49 -17.14
CA GLN A 86 6.54 2.19 -17.32
C GLN A 86 7.31 2.56 -16.05
N GLN A 87 8.37 1.81 -15.76
CA GLN A 87 9.28 2.14 -14.68
C GLN A 87 10.06 3.41 -15.03
N SER A 88 10.06 4.38 -14.11
CA SER A 88 10.70 5.68 -14.29
C SER A 88 11.16 6.23 -12.95
N ASP A 89 11.80 7.40 -12.98
CA ASP A 89 12.03 8.21 -11.78
C ASP A 89 10.71 8.42 -11.01
N LEU A 90 10.77 8.27 -9.67
CA LEU A 90 9.65 8.47 -8.74
C LEU A 90 8.98 9.83 -8.88
N ARG A 91 9.70 10.86 -9.33
CA ARG A 91 9.13 12.18 -9.59
C ARG A 91 8.09 12.17 -10.72
N LEU A 92 8.21 11.21 -11.64
CA LEU A 92 7.34 11.02 -12.80
C LEU A 92 6.24 9.97 -12.55
N THR A 93 6.21 9.34 -11.37
CA THR A 93 5.18 8.35 -11.00
C THR A 93 3.94 8.98 -10.36
N ARG A 94 3.85 10.31 -10.36
CA ARG A 94 2.75 11.07 -9.77
C ARG A 94 2.23 12.17 -10.69
N ILE A 95 0.93 12.42 -10.61
CA ILE A 95 0.28 13.60 -11.18
C ILE A 95 -0.35 14.37 -10.03
N THR A 96 0.04 15.63 -9.87
CA THR A 96 -0.53 16.53 -8.86
C THR A 96 -1.40 17.56 -9.55
N ASP A 97 -2.64 17.71 -9.09
CA ASP A 97 -3.53 18.83 -9.44
C ASP A 97 -3.57 19.82 -8.26
N PRO A 98 -2.84 20.95 -8.34
CA PRO A 98 -2.77 21.94 -7.27
C PRO A 98 -4.11 22.64 -7.04
N GLN A 99 -4.93 22.79 -8.08
CA GLN A 99 -6.21 23.51 -8.01
C GLN A 99 -7.23 22.71 -7.20
N ARG A 100 -7.24 21.38 -7.38
CA ARG A 100 -8.13 20.46 -6.67
C ARG A 100 -7.54 19.90 -5.37
N GLY A 101 -6.23 20.04 -5.18
CA GLY A 101 -5.49 19.40 -4.10
C GLY A 101 -5.57 17.88 -4.23
N GLU A 102 -5.38 17.35 -5.44
CA GLU A 102 -5.45 15.91 -5.71
C GLU A 102 -4.09 15.40 -6.16
N VAL A 103 -3.74 14.19 -5.70
CA VAL A 103 -2.52 13.48 -6.12
C VAL A 103 -2.93 12.12 -6.63
N LEU A 104 -2.48 11.81 -7.84
CA LEU A 104 -2.61 10.50 -8.47
C LEU A 104 -1.26 9.82 -8.46
N THR A 105 -1.23 8.57 -8.02
CA THR A 105 -0.04 7.72 -8.06
C THR A 105 -0.37 6.40 -8.74
N PHE A 106 0.63 5.81 -9.39
CA PHE A 106 0.46 4.58 -10.16
C PHE A 106 1.40 3.52 -9.59
N LYS A 107 0.82 2.38 -9.21
CA LYS A 107 1.54 1.24 -8.65
C LYS A 107 1.26 0.02 -9.51
N GLU A 108 2.28 -0.79 -9.67
CA GLU A 108 2.19 -2.06 -10.36
C GLU A 108 2.58 -3.18 -9.41
N LEU A 109 1.72 -4.19 -9.32
CA LEU A 109 2.00 -5.39 -8.55
C LEU A 109 2.06 -6.57 -9.51
N THR A 110 3.11 -7.39 -9.38
CA THR A 110 3.31 -8.60 -10.17
C THR A 110 3.58 -9.78 -9.26
N TRP A 111 3.14 -10.97 -9.64
CA TRP A 111 3.39 -12.20 -8.90
C TRP A 111 3.64 -13.37 -9.84
N GLN A 112 4.38 -14.36 -9.37
CA GLN A 112 4.63 -15.58 -10.14
C GLN A 112 3.44 -16.54 -10.08
N THR A 113 2.89 -16.75 -8.89
CA THR A 113 1.77 -17.67 -8.71
C THR A 113 0.89 -17.16 -7.58
N LEU A 114 -0.41 -17.10 -7.84
CA LEU A 114 -1.47 -16.88 -6.86
C LEU A 114 -2.30 -18.17 -6.79
N ARG A 115 -2.53 -18.67 -5.58
CA ARG A 115 -3.40 -19.81 -5.32
C ARG A 115 -4.42 -19.42 -4.25
N ILE A 116 -5.68 -19.63 -4.56
CA ILE A 116 -6.80 -19.47 -3.64
C ILE A 116 -7.49 -20.82 -3.59
N GLU A 117 -7.60 -21.38 -2.39
CA GLU A 117 -8.33 -22.61 -2.15
C GLU A 117 -9.40 -22.35 -1.09
N ALA A 118 -10.61 -22.83 -1.32
CA ALA A 118 -11.72 -22.71 -0.40
C ALA A 118 -12.48 -24.05 -0.34
N ASP A 119 -12.73 -24.52 0.86
CA ASP A 119 -13.40 -25.77 1.16
C ASP A 119 -14.55 -25.49 2.14
N ALA A 120 -15.75 -25.97 1.85
CA ALA A 120 -16.90 -25.75 2.72
C ALA A 120 -17.01 -26.89 3.73
N THR A 121 -17.10 -26.55 5.00
CA THR A 121 -17.24 -27.52 6.10
C THR A 121 -18.63 -27.35 6.72
N ASP A 122 -19.48 -28.36 6.57
CA ASP A 122 -20.80 -28.40 7.23
C ASP A 122 -20.69 -29.09 8.59
N ASN A 123 -21.36 -28.54 9.62
CA ASN A 123 -21.37 -29.05 10.99
C ASN A 123 -22.76 -29.58 11.36
N GLY A 124 -23.30 -30.51 10.58
CA GLY A 124 -24.65 -31.03 10.80
C GLY A 124 -24.88 -32.43 10.23
N ASP A 125 -24.44 -33.46 10.96
CA ASP A 125 -24.90 -34.86 10.99
C ASP A 125 -25.10 -35.65 9.67
N GLN A 126 -24.78 -35.08 8.51
CA GLN A 126 -24.58 -35.76 7.24
C GLN A 126 -23.38 -35.10 6.57
N ASP A 127 -22.54 -35.88 5.90
CA ASP A 127 -21.31 -35.41 5.25
C ASP A 127 -21.62 -34.90 3.82
N PRO A 128 -21.89 -33.60 3.56
CA PRO A 128 -21.67 -33.06 2.23
C PRO A 128 -20.16 -32.91 2.07
N VAL A 129 -19.51 -33.94 1.52
CA VAL A 129 -18.14 -33.84 1.00
C VAL A 129 -18.16 -32.82 -0.14
N THR A 130 -17.94 -31.54 0.17
CA THR A 130 -17.85 -30.51 -0.86
C THR A 130 -16.50 -30.62 -1.55
N THR A 131 -16.48 -30.44 -2.87
CA THR A 131 -15.22 -30.42 -3.60
C THR A 131 -14.56 -29.05 -3.38
N PRO A 132 -13.33 -28.98 -2.83
CA PRO A 132 -12.68 -27.71 -2.58
C PRO A 132 -12.46 -26.95 -3.89
N LEU A 133 -12.93 -25.70 -3.92
CA LEU A 133 -12.73 -24.79 -5.02
C LEU A 133 -11.28 -24.30 -5.01
N ARG A 134 -10.60 -24.42 -6.14
CA ARG A 134 -9.21 -23.99 -6.31
C ARG A 134 -9.09 -23.08 -7.51
N LEU A 135 -8.58 -21.88 -7.29
CA LEU A 135 -8.19 -20.94 -8.33
C LEU A 135 -6.67 -20.78 -8.27
N ILE A 136 -6.00 -21.03 -9.38
CA ILE A 136 -4.56 -20.78 -9.53
C ILE A 136 -4.38 -19.86 -10.72
N THR A 137 -3.67 -18.74 -10.52
CA THR A 137 -3.23 -17.87 -11.60
C THR A 137 -1.72 -17.76 -11.57
N ASN A 138 -1.10 -17.85 -12.74
CA ASN A 138 0.33 -17.74 -12.89
C ASN A 138 0.68 -16.44 -13.62
N GLN A 139 1.85 -15.89 -13.31
CA GLN A 139 2.41 -14.69 -13.93
C GLN A 139 1.42 -13.52 -13.94
N GLY A 140 0.76 -13.30 -12.80
CA GLY A 140 -0.26 -12.27 -12.71
C GLY A 140 0.35 -10.88 -12.54
N ARG A 141 -0.40 -9.89 -13.04
CA ARG A 141 -0.05 -8.47 -13.00
C ARG A 141 -1.32 -7.70 -12.74
N ILE A 142 -1.25 -6.72 -11.86
CA ILE A 142 -2.32 -5.76 -11.59
C ILE A 142 -1.76 -4.35 -11.57
N GLN A 143 -2.53 -3.45 -12.14
CA GLN A 143 -2.18 -2.05 -12.31
C GLN A 143 -3.14 -1.22 -11.47
N ILE A 144 -2.60 -0.46 -10.54
CA ILE A 144 -3.37 0.26 -9.52
C ILE A 144 -3.12 1.75 -9.67
N SER A 145 -4.20 2.51 -9.85
CA SER A 145 -4.17 3.98 -9.79
C SER A 145 -4.82 4.43 -8.49
N LEU A 146 -4.07 5.15 -7.66
CA LEU A 146 -4.51 5.68 -6.38
C LEU A 146 -4.72 7.18 -6.51
N LYS A 147 -5.95 7.64 -6.33
CA LYS A 147 -6.31 9.06 -6.28
C LYS A 147 -6.53 9.46 -4.83
N ARG A 148 -5.74 10.40 -4.31
CA ARG A 148 -5.89 10.98 -2.98
C ARG A 148 -6.29 12.44 -3.10
N ARG A 149 -7.25 12.87 -2.29
CA ARG A 149 -7.56 14.29 -2.10
C ARG A 149 -6.90 14.76 -0.81
N VAL A 150 -6.11 15.83 -0.88
CA VAL A 150 -5.27 16.32 0.21
C VAL A 150 -6.11 17.01 1.29
N ARG A 151 -7.20 17.68 0.89
CA ARG A 151 -8.08 18.44 1.80
C ARG A 151 -9.21 17.66 2.46
N VAL A 152 -9.53 16.49 1.91
CA VAL A 152 -10.60 15.61 2.38
C VAL A 152 -9.96 14.25 2.29
N SER A 153 -9.59 13.62 3.40
CA SER A 153 -8.75 12.41 3.48
C SER A 153 -9.40 11.15 2.87
N SER A 154 -9.80 11.21 1.60
CA SER A 154 -10.41 10.15 0.84
C SER A 154 -9.43 9.64 -0.20
N ILE A 155 -9.34 8.31 -0.27
CA ILE A 155 -8.50 7.58 -1.23
C ILE A 155 -9.45 6.79 -2.12
N LEU A 156 -9.42 7.09 -3.41
CA LEU A 156 -10.11 6.32 -4.44
C LEU A 156 -9.08 5.45 -5.15
N CYS A 157 -9.27 4.14 -5.07
CA CYS A 157 -8.43 3.16 -5.77
C CYS A 157 -9.17 2.68 -7.02
N ARG A 158 -8.49 2.75 -8.18
CA ARG A 158 -8.96 2.12 -9.42
C ARG A 158 -8.02 1.00 -9.78
N ILE A 159 -8.57 -0.21 -9.85
CA ILE A 159 -7.87 -1.40 -10.31
C ILE A 159 -8.06 -1.54 -11.82
N ARG A 160 -6.95 -1.62 -12.54
CA ARG A 160 -6.88 -2.09 -13.91
C ARG A 160 -6.33 -3.50 -13.87
N SER A 161 -7.18 -4.47 -14.17
CA SER A 161 -6.75 -5.86 -14.30
C SER A 161 -6.44 -6.13 -15.77
N PRO A 162 -5.19 -6.43 -16.14
CA PRO A 162 -4.86 -7.02 -17.42
C PRO A 162 -5.04 -8.55 -17.44
N CYS A 163 -5.71 -9.16 -16.45
CA CYS A 163 -5.88 -10.62 -16.37
C CYS A 163 -6.35 -11.24 -17.70
N LEU A 164 -5.38 -11.75 -18.47
CA LEU A 164 -5.57 -12.85 -19.41
C LEU A 164 -5.73 -14.08 -18.53
N VAL A 165 -6.97 -14.46 -18.27
CA VAL A 165 -7.27 -15.84 -17.89
C VAL A 165 -7.03 -16.66 -19.14
N GLN A 166 -5.86 -17.29 -19.24
CA GLN A 166 -5.59 -18.37 -20.19
C GLN A 166 -5.97 -19.70 -19.54
#